data_AF-A0A1J3FM91-F1
#
_entry.id   AF-A0A1J3FM91-F1
#
_cell.length_a   1.000
_cell.length_b   1.000
_cell.length_c   1.000
_cell.angle_alpha   90.00
_cell.angle_beta   90.00
_cell.angle_gamma   90.00
#
_symmetry.space_group_name_H-M   'P 1'
#
loop_
_entity.id
_entity.type
_entity.pdbx_description
1 polymer ?
#
loop_
_entity_poly.entity_id
_entity_poly.type
_entity_poly.pdbx_seq_one_letter_code
_entity_poly.pdbx_strand_id
1 'polypeptide(L)'
;MKPSSPISFTSSSLPPSLPRKTRLSPYLFTLLIFILFVSVLYGEDFMCIFGQLEPNFVLQPSRTPAKNKKVEKLAFAIGKTEESCDVFSGKWVRDETSRPQYEEWECPYIQPQLTCQERGRPDKDYQFWRWQPNHCDLPSFNATLMLDTLRGKRMMYVGDSLNRGMYVSMICLLHRLIPDDQKSIKTSGSLTVFTAKEYNATIEFYWAPFLLESNSDDAIIHRVSDRVVRKGSINKHGRHWKGVDIIVFNTYLWWMTGLKMKILQGSFDDEEKVITEVSTEDAYRMGMKSMLRWVKNNMDRKKTRVFFTSMSPTHAKSIDWGGEPGQNCYNQTTLIEDPNYWGSDCRKSIMKVIGEVFGRSKTPITLLNITQMSNYRKDAHTSIYKKQWSPLTAEQLENPTSYADCVHWCLPGLQDTWNELLFAKLFYP
;
A
#
# COMPACT_ATOMS: atom_id res chain seq x y z
N MET A 1 41.74 20.73 100.79
CA MET A 1 41.60 21.99 101.56
C MET A 1 40.33 22.69 101.10
N LYS A 2 39.54 23.18 102.06
CA LYS A 2 38.21 23.81 101.91
C LYS A 2 38.40 25.35 101.84
N PRO A 3 37.30 26.13 101.80
CA PRO A 3 36.66 26.90 100.72
C PRO A 3 37.18 28.37 100.65
N SER A 4 36.68 29.36 99.87
CA SER A 4 35.35 30.00 99.89
C SER A 4 35.24 31.14 98.85
N SER A 5 34.03 31.31 98.32
CA SER A 5 33.42 32.36 97.46
C SER A 5 33.29 33.75 98.14
N PRO A 6 32.58 34.79 97.58
CA PRO A 6 32.05 35.08 96.23
C PRO A 6 32.34 36.55 95.75
N ILE A 7 31.82 37.00 94.59
CA ILE A 7 30.93 38.19 94.41
C ILE A 7 30.73 38.51 92.91
N SER A 8 29.52 38.98 92.60
CA SER A 8 28.82 39.21 91.33
C SER A 8 28.95 40.65 90.75
N PHE A 9 28.20 40.88 89.64
CA PHE A 9 27.86 42.13 88.90
C PHE A 9 28.77 42.44 87.68
N THR A 10 28.32 42.83 86.48
CA THR A 10 26.99 43.24 85.95
C THR A 10 27.00 43.22 84.41
N SER A 11 25.79 43.25 83.85
CA SER A 11 25.35 43.28 82.44
C SER A 11 25.90 44.39 81.52
N SER A 12 25.97 44.12 80.21
CA SER A 12 25.21 44.84 79.16
C SER A 12 25.49 44.29 77.74
N SER A 13 24.59 44.59 76.81
CA SER A 13 24.14 43.77 75.68
C SER A 13 24.37 44.37 74.28
N LEU A 14 24.78 43.52 73.32
CA LEU A 14 24.44 43.40 71.87
C LEU A 14 24.60 44.61 70.90
N PRO A 15 24.99 44.37 69.61
CA PRO A 15 24.02 43.93 68.60
C PRO A 15 24.47 42.81 67.64
N PRO A 16 23.54 42.16 66.91
CA PRO A 16 23.77 40.96 66.11
C PRO A 16 24.17 41.27 64.64
N SER A 17 25.03 40.43 64.07
CA SER A 17 25.42 40.45 62.65
C SER A 17 24.36 39.80 61.75
N LEU A 18 23.96 40.49 60.69
CA LEU A 18 23.04 40.01 59.65
C LEU A 18 23.52 38.71 58.95
N PRO A 19 22.60 37.80 58.55
CA PRO A 19 22.94 36.64 57.73
C PRO A 19 23.16 37.05 56.26
N ARG A 20 24.29 36.61 55.71
CA ARG A 20 24.73 36.83 54.32
C ARG A 20 23.79 36.09 53.36
N LYS A 21 23.08 36.81 52.49
CA LYS A 21 22.36 36.24 51.33
C LYS A 21 23.37 35.58 50.39
N THR A 22 23.28 34.27 50.20
CA THR A 22 24.01 33.54 49.16
C THR A 22 23.54 34.01 47.79
N ARG A 23 24.34 34.87 47.13
CA ARG A 23 24.14 35.19 45.71
C ARG A 23 24.56 33.97 44.88
N LEU A 24 23.60 33.30 44.25
CA LEU A 24 23.92 32.33 43.21
C LEU A 24 24.67 33.03 42.07
N SER A 25 25.74 32.39 41.61
CA SER A 25 26.56 32.88 40.51
C SER A 25 25.69 33.05 39.24
N PRO A 26 25.81 34.16 38.49
CA PRO A 26 25.05 34.36 37.25
C PRO A 26 25.32 33.26 36.22
N TYR A 27 26.49 32.62 36.27
CA TYR A 27 26.84 31.46 35.45
C TYR A 27 26.01 30.21 35.77
N LEU A 28 25.59 30.05 37.02
CA LEU A 28 24.73 28.92 37.41
C LEU A 28 23.31 29.11 36.85
N PHE A 29 22.85 30.36 36.81
CA PHE A 29 21.52 30.70 36.30
C PHE A 29 21.45 30.55 34.77
N THR A 30 22.49 30.98 34.06
CA THR A 30 22.58 30.78 32.60
C THR A 30 22.73 29.30 32.24
N LEU A 31 23.49 28.52 33.02
CA LEU A 31 23.58 27.06 32.85
C LEU A 31 22.22 26.38 33.04
N LEU A 32 21.46 26.75 34.07
CA LEU A 32 20.14 26.18 34.34
C LEU A 32 19.14 26.52 33.22
N ILE A 33 19.16 27.74 32.70
CA ILE A 33 18.33 28.13 31.55
C ILE A 33 18.72 27.36 30.30
N PHE A 34 20.02 27.18 30.04
CA PHE A 34 20.50 26.40 28.90
C PHE A 34 20.06 24.93 29.00
N ILE A 35 20.18 24.30 30.19
CA ILE A 35 19.72 22.94 30.43
C ILE A 35 18.21 22.84 30.21
N LEU A 36 17.42 23.80 30.70
CA LEU A 36 15.97 23.82 30.49
C LEU A 36 15.61 23.94 29.01
N PHE A 37 16.31 24.82 28.28
CA PHE A 37 16.10 25.04 26.85
C PHE A 37 16.45 23.81 26.01
N VAL A 38 17.58 23.16 26.30
CA VAL A 38 17.96 21.86 25.68
C VAL A 38 16.94 20.78 26.04
N SER A 39 16.47 20.72 27.29
CA SER A 39 15.45 19.74 27.72
C SER A 39 14.09 19.94 27.04
N VAL A 40 13.73 21.17 26.66
CA VAL A 40 12.50 21.45 25.91
C VAL A 40 12.66 21.16 24.42
N LEU A 41 13.84 21.47 23.84
CA LEU A 41 14.13 21.20 22.43
C LEU A 41 14.30 19.70 22.13
N TYR A 42 14.84 18.93 23.07
CA TYR A 42 15.08 17.48 22.94
C TYR A 42 14.15 16.64 23.84
N GLY A 43 13.18 17.25 24.52
CA GLY A 43 12.24 16.56 25.41
C GLY A 43 11.27 15.63 24.67
N GLU A 44 10.96 15.95 23.41
CA GLU A 44 10.20 15.06 22.52
C GLU A 44 11.02 13.82 22.10
N ASP A 45 12.36 13.91 22.09
CA ASP A 45 13.25 12.80 21.76
C ASP A 45 13.64 11.95 23.00
N PHE A 46 13.62 12.51 24.21
CA PHE A 46 13.91 11.76 25.44
C PHE A 46 12.82 10.73 25.81
N MET A 47 11.56 10.98 25.42
CA MET A 47 10.49 9.98 25.51
C MET A 47 10.65 8.82 24.52
N CYS A 48 11.50 8.97 23.48
CA CYS A 48 11.84 7.88 22.56
C CYS A 48 13.01 7.02 23.06
N ILE A 49 13.90 7.54 23.91
CA ILE A 49 15.06 6.78 24.43
C ILE A 49 14.65 5.87 25.61
N PHE A 50 13.69 6.29 26.44
CA PHE A 50 13.12 5.42 27.50
C PHE A 50 11.93 4.56 27.04
N GLY A 51 11.46 4.71 25.79
CA GLY A 51 10.45 3.85 25.18
C GLY A 51 11.00 2.53 24.61
N GLN A 52 12.33 2.32 24.65
CA GLN A 52 12.98 1.10 24.13
C GLN A 52 13.14 -0.04 25.16
N LEU A 53 12.44 0.01 26.28
CA LEU A 53 12.26 -1.14 27.16
C LEU A 53 10.77 -1.34 27.49
N GLU A 54 10.00 -1.81 26.50
CA GLU A 54 8.88 -2.72 26.79
C GLU A 54 9.00 -4.00 25.94
N PRO A 55 8.79 -5.17 26.57
CA PRO A 55 8.98 -6.47 25.93
C PRO A 55 7.83 -6.75 24.95
N ASN A 56 8.17 -7.35 23.80
CA ASN A 56 7.29 -8.09 22.90
C ASN A 56 5.79 -8.02 23.25
N PHE A 57 5.06 -7.08 22.65
CA PHE A 57 3.59 -7.10 22.67
C PHE A 57 3.10 -8.22 21.76
N VAL A 58 3.33 -9.46 22.20
CA VAL A 58 2.54 -10.61 21.78
C VAL A 58 1.12 -10.29 22.23
N LEU A 59 0.22 -10.08 21.29
CA LEU A 59 -1.22 -10.13 21.54
C LEU A 59 -1.53 -11.56 22.04
N GLN A 60 -1.35 -11.82 23.34
CA GLN A 60 -1.94 -12.99 23.96
C GLN A 60 -3.46 -12.77 23.92
N PRO A 61 -4.24 -13.65 23.27
CA PRO A 61 -5.68 -13.59 23.41
C PRO A 61 -5.98 -13.85 24.88
N SER A 62 -6.71 -12.94 25.53
CA SER A 62 -7.32 -13.25 26.81
C SER A 62 -8.16 -14.51 26.62
N ARG A 63 -7.72 -15.62 27.21
CA ARG A 63 -8.47 -16.88 27.29
C ARG A 63 -9.68 -16.67 28.19
N THR A 64 -10.67 -16.00 27.66
CA THR A 64 -12.06 -16.31 27.99
C THR A 64 -12.42 -17.57 27.21
N PRO A 65 -13.16 -18.54 27.78
CA PRO A 65 -13.63 -19.68 27.02
C PRO A 65 -14.59 -19.16 25.96
N ALA A 66 -14.08 -18.94 24.75
CA ALA A 66 -14.88 -18.55 23.62
C ALA A 66 -15.79 -19.74 23.31
N LYS A 67 -17.06 -19.62 23.71
CA LYS A 67 -18.16 -20.44 23.21
C LYS A 67 -17.92 -20.69 21.72
N ASN A 68 -17.88 -21.97 21.32
CA ASN A 68 -17.73 -22.45 19.93
C ASN A 68 -18.46 -21.54 18.93
N LYS A 69 -17.79 -20.48 18.44
CA LYS A 69 -18.26 -19.71 17.30
C LYS A 69 -17.98 -20.59 16.11
N LYS A 70 -19.03 -21.13 15.49
CA LYS A 70 -18.92 -21.71 14.14
C LYS A 70 -18.21 -20.67 13.27
N VAL A 71 -16.98 -20.96 12.87
CA VAL A 71 -16.23 -20.13 11.92
C VAL A 71 -17.00 -20.22 10.61
N GLU A 72 -17.69 -19.14 10.25
CA GLU A 72 -18.47 -19.07 9.02
C GLU A 72 -17.50 -19.22 7.84
N LYS A 73 -17.72 -20.24 7.00
CA LYS A 73 -16.86 -20.53 5.86
C LYS A 73 -16.95 -19.35 4.88
N LEU A 74 -15.81 -18.72 4.60
CA LEU A 74 -15.74 -17.62 3.64
C LEU A 74 -16.15 -18.13 2.25
N ALA A 75 -16.85 -17.28 1.49
CA ALA A 75 -17.20 -17.60 0.11
C ALA A 75 -15.92 -17.98 -0.69
N PHE A 76 -16.04 -18.99 -1.56
CA PHE A 76 -14.96 -19.54 -2.40
C PHE A 76 -13.85 -20.33 -1.69
N ALA A 77 -13.80 -20.32 -0.36
CA ALA A 77 -12.81 -21.10 0.37
C ALA A 77 -13.00 -22.61 0.12
N ILE A 78 -11.93 -23.31 -0.25
CA ILE A 78 -11.91 -24.78 -0.40
C ILE A 78 -11.04 -25.44 0.66
N GLY A 79 -10.02 -24.74 1.15
CA GLY A 79 -9.17 -25.14 2.27
C GLY A 79 -8.86 -23.96 3.20
N LYS A 80 -7.85 -24.13 4.05
CA LYS A 80 -7.29 -23.06 4.88
C LYS A 80 -5.78 -23.18 4.85
N THR A 81 -5.08 -22.04 4.82
CA THR A 81 -3.65 -22.01 5.16
C THR A 81 -3.46 -22.31 6.64
N GLU A 82 -2.28 -22.81 7.01
CA GLU A 82 -1.90 -23.01 8.40
C GLU A 82 -2.01 -21.69 9.19
N GLU A 83 -2.49 -21.76 10.44
CA GLU A 83 -2.81 -20.57 11.26
C GLU A 83 -1.60 -19.65 11.51
N SER A 84 -0.38 -20.20 11.43
CA SER A 84 0.88 -19.46 11.57
C SER A 84 1.41 -18.84 10.27
N CYS A 85 0.79 -19.11 9.11
CA CYS A 85 1.33 -18.64 7.84
C CYS A 85 0.81 -17.27 7.43
N ASP A 86 1.67 -16.26 7.58
CA ASP A 86 1.52 -14.99 6.87
C ASP A 86 2.12 -15.10 5.46
N VAL A 87 1.25 -15.33 4.46
CA VAL A 87 1.64 -15.44 3.05
C VAL A 87 2.30 -14.18 2.48
N PHE A 88 2.19 -13.04 3.17
CA PHE A 88 2.79 -11.77 2.76
C PHE A 88 4.19 -11.53 3.36
N SER A 89 4.64 -12.40 4.27
CA SER A 89 5.97 -12.36 4.90
C SER A 89 6.83 -13.51 4.40
N GLY A 90 7.96 -13.18 3.79
CA GLY A 90 8.72 -14.13 2.99
C GLY A 90 9.91 -13.50 2.28
N LYS A 91 10.39 -14.19 1.25
CA LYS A 91 11.50 -13.76 0.40
C LYS A 91 11.25 -14.15 -1.06
N TRP A 92 11.91 -13.43 -1.97
CA TRP A 92 11.97 -13.83 -3.37
C TRP A 92 12.98 -14.95 -3.56
N VAL A 93 12.61 -15.96 -4.33
CA VAL A 93 13.43 -17.11 -4.68
C VAL A 93 13.38 -17.28 -6.19
N ARG A 94 14.53 -17.58 -6.79
CA ARG A 94 14.64 -17.84 -8.23
C ARG A 94 14.02 -19.21 -8.56
N ASP A 95 13.21 -19.26 -9.60
CA ASP A 95 12.48 -20.46 -10.05
C ASP A 95 12.37 -20.47 -11.57
N GLU A 96 13.42 -20.95 -12.24
CA GLU A 96 13.47 -21.02 -13.71
C GLU A 96 12.61 -22.15 -14.29
N THR A 97 12.19 -23.10 -13.43
CA THR A 97 11.45 -24.28 -13.87
C THR A 97 9.97 -24.01 -14.03
N SER A 98 9.41 -23.12 -13.20
CA SER A 98 7.97 -22.83 -13.18
C SER A 98 7.63 -21.39 -13.57
N ARG A 99 8.61 -20.59 -14.01
CA ARG A 99 8.42 -19.18 -14.37
C ARG A 99 9.01 -18.82 -15.73
N PRO A 100 8.42 -17.83 -16.42
CA PRO A 100 7.09 -17.27 -16.13
C PRO A 100 5.96 -18.30 -16.40
N GLN A 101 4.74 -18.03 -15.95
CA GLN A 101 3.60 -18.94 -16.16
C GLN A 101 3.04 -18.85 -17.59
N TYR A 102 3.40 -17.79 -18.30
CA TYR A 102 3.12 -17.54 -19.70
C TYR A 102 4.22 -16.62 -20.25
N GLU A 103 4.49 -16.69 -21.54
CA GLU A 103 5.40 -15.77 -22.22
C GLU A 103 4.66 -14.50 -22.67
N GLU A 104 5.37 -13.37 -22.76
CA GLU A 104 4.78 -12.07 -23.16
C GLU A 104 4.03 -12.15 -24.50
N TRP A 105 4.59 -12.86 -25.48
CA TRP A 105 4.01 -13.01 -26.82
C TRP A 105 2.79 -13.94 -26.86
N GLU A 106 2.59 -14.79 -25.84
CA GLU A 106 1.43 -15.69 -25.79
C GLU A 106 0.14 -14.95 -25.46
N CYS A 107 0.21 -13.84 -24.71
CA CYS A 107 -0.97 -13.12 -24.23
C CYS A 107 -1.24 -11.83 -25.02
N PRO A 108 -2.17 -11.83 -25.99
CA PRO A 108 -2.44 -10.66 -26.84
C PRO A 108 -3.19 -9.52 -26.09
N TYR A 109 -3.53 -9.73 -24.82
CA TYR A 109 -4.27 -8.76 -24.00
C TYR A 109 -3.35 -7.81 -23.22
N ILE A 110 -2.04 -8.06 -23.22
CA ILE A 110 -1.06 -7.16 -22.60
C ILE A 110 -1.03 -5.86 -23.40
N GLN A 111 -1.27 -4.73 -22.74
CA GLN A 111 -1.18 -3.45 -23.45
C GLN A 111 0.28 -3.11 -23.75
N PRO A 112 0.57 -2.41 -24.86
CA PRO A 112 1.93 -2.04 -25.25
C PRO A 112 2.77 -1.27 -24.22
N GLN A 113 2.16 -0.76 -23.15
CA GLN A 113 2.87 -0.10 -22.05
C GLN A 113 3.51 -1.08 -21.08
N LEU A 114 3.13 -2.37 -21.13
CA LEU A 114 3.57 -3.42 -20.20
C LEU A 114 4.33 -4.56 -20.91
N THR A 115 4.35 -4.58 -22.25
CA THR A 115 5.11 -5.53 -23.09
C THR A 115 6.59 -5.11 -23.18
N CYS A 116 7.38 -5.45 -22.17
CA CYS A 116 8.76 -4.97 -22.08
C CYS A 116 9.69 -5.63 -23.09
N GLN A 117 9.53 -6.93 -23.33
CA GLN A 117 10.37 -7.67 -24.28
C GLN A 117 10.13 -7.20 -25.72
N GLU A 118 8.86 -7.04 -26.13
CA GLU A 118 8.49 -6.48 -27.44
C GLU A 118 9.03 -5.05 -27.62
N ARG A 119 9.23 -4.31 -26.52
CA ARG A 119 9.77 -2.95 -26.51
C ARG A 119 11.29 -2.89 -26.31
N GLY A 120 11.96 -4.02 -26.48
CA GLY A 120 13.43 -4.09 -26.56
C GLY A 120 14.14 -4.27 -25.23
N ARG A 121 13.45 -4.70 -24.16
CA ARG A 121 14.11 -5.04 -22.90
C ARG A 121 15.05 -6.24 -23.11
N PRO A 122 16.36 -6.10 -22.86
CA PRO A 122 17.32 -7.16 -23.19
C PRO A 122 17.37 -8.28 -22.14
N ASP A 123 17.10 -7.98 -20.87
CA ASP A 123 17.13 -8.96 -19.78
C ASP A 123 15.75 -9.62 -19.58
N LYS A 124 15.74 -10.89 -19.17
CA LYS A 124 14.55 -11.66 -18.79
C LYS A 124 14.54 -12.10 -17.33
N ASP A 125 15.64 -11.91 -16.60
CA ASP A 125 15.83 -12.48 -15.25
C ASP A 125 14.75 -12.06 -14.25
N TYR A 126 14.17 -10.86 -14.42
CA TYR A 126 13.06 -10.37 -13.59
C TYR A 126 11.81 -11.28 -13.62
N GLN A 127 11.66 -12.10 -14.67
CA GLN A 127 10.52 -13.01 -14.85
C GLN A 127 10.64 -14.28 -14.00
N PHE A 128 11.87 -14.67 -13.61
CA PHE A 128 12.14 -15.96 -12.95
C PHE A 128 12.07 -15.91 -11.42
N TRP A 129 11.41 -14.91 -10.85
CA TRP A 129 11.28 -14.76 -9.40
C TRP A 129 9.90 -15.22 -8.91
N ARG A 130 9.91 -16.08 -7.90
CA ARG A 130 8.73 -16.55 -7.14
C ARG A 130 8.80 -16.04 -5.71
N TRP A 131 7.66 -15.70 -5.13
CA TRP A 131 7.56 -15.40 -3.70
C TRP A 131 7.45 -16.68 -2.86
N GLN A 132 8.28 -16.79 -1.83
CA GLN A 132 8.26 -17.87 -0.85
C GLN A 132 7.94 -17.31 0.54
N PRO A 133 6.74 -17.57 1.10
CA PRO A 133 6.44 -17.24 2.49
C PRO A 133 7.38 -17.99 3.45
N ASN A 134 7.64 -17.39 4.62
CA ASN A 134 8.62 -17.92 5.58
C ASN A 134 8.19 -19.23 6.26
N HIS A 135 6.89 -19.44 6.43
CA HIS A 135 6.34 -20.51 7.27
C HIS A 135 5.40 -21.46 6.53
N CYS A 136 5.19 -21.27 5.24
CA CYS A 136 4.44 -22.19 4.39
C CYS A 136 4.78 -21.99 2.93
N ASP A 137 4.26 -22.89 2.09
CA ASP A 137 4.30 -22.74 0.65
C ASP A 137 3.03 -22.05 0.13
N LEU A 138 3.20 -21.24 -0.92
CA LEU A 138 2.04 -20.75 -1.66
C LEU A 138 1.41 -21.91 -2.45
N PRO A 139 0.08 -22.04 -2.45
CA PRO A 139 -0.59 -22.98 -3.34
C PRO A 139 -0.29 -22.59 -4.78
N SER A 140 0.12 -23.56 -5.61
CA SER A 140 0.35 -23.33 -7.04
C SER A 140 -0.92 -22.79 -7.69
N PHE A 141 -0.77 -21.75 -8.50
CA PHE A 141 -1.89 -21.18 -9.24
C PHE A 141 -2.49 -22.23 -10.18
N ASN A 142 -3.79 -22.47 -10.03
CA ASN A 142 -4.52 -23.42 -10.86
C ASN A 142 -5.57 -22.68 -11.69
N ALA A 143 -5.25 -22.48 -12.98
CA ALA A 143 -6.10 -21.76 -13.91
C ALA A 143 -7.46 -22.45 -14.12
N THR A 144 -7.50 -23.79 -14.17
CA THR A 144 -8.74 -24.57 -14.28
C THR A 144 -9.64 -24.33 -13.08
N LEU A 145 -9.10 -24.44 -11.86
CA LEU A 145 -9.85 -24.16 -10.63
C LEU A 145 -10.39 -22.73 -10.61
N MET A 146 -9.59 -21.75 -11.02
CA MET A 146 -10.03 -20.35 -11.08
C MET A 146 -11.19 -20.19 -12.07
N LEU A 147 -11.08 -20.70 -13.30
CA LEU A 147 -12.13 -20.59 -14.32
C LEU A 147 -13.41 -21.31 -13.91
N ASP A 148 -13.33 -22.54 -13.40
CA ASP A 148 -14.50 -23.27 -12.92
C ASP A 148 -15.17 -22.58 -11.75
N THR A 149 -14.39 -21.98 -10.85
CA THR A 149 -14.91 -21.16 -9.76
C THR A 149 -15.65 -19.94 -10.27
N LEU A 150 -15.14 -19.32 -11.35
CA LEU A 150 -15.75 -18.14 -11.99
C LEU A 150 -16.97 -18.49 -12.86
N ARG A 151 -17.34 -19.76 -13.00
CA ARG A 151 -18.47 -20.16 -13.85
C ARG A 151 -19.78 -19.49 -13.41
N GLY A 152 -20.39 -18.74 -14.32
CA GLY A 152 -21.60 -17.95 -14.03
C GLY A 152 -21.37 -16.75 -13.11
N LYS A 153 -20.13 -16.26 -12.99
CA LYS A 153 -19.74 -15.22 -12.02
C LYS A 153 -18.99 -14.06 -12.65
N ARG A 154 -18.91 -12.98 -11.87
CA ARG A 154 -18.18 -11.77 -12.22
C ARG A 154 -17.04 -11.52 -11.25
N MET A 155 -15.84 -11.36 -11.77
CA MET A 155 -14.67 -10.87 -11.05
C MET A 155 -14.33 -9.47 -11.53
N MET A 156 -14.11 -8.51 -10.63
CA MET A 156 -13.83 -7.12 -10.99
C MET A 156 -12.65 -6.54 -10.22
N TYR A 157 -11.69 -5.98 -10.95
CA TYR A 157 -10.64 -5.11 -10.44
C TYR A 157 -11.12 -3.66 -10.54
N VAL A 158 -11.05 -2.90 -9.43
CA VAL A 158 -11.49 -1.51 -9.37
C VAL A 158 -10.36 -0.65 -8.83
N GLY A 159 -9.93 0.37 -9.57
CA GLY A 159 -8.87 1.24 -9.09
C GLY A 159 -8.15 2.05 -10.16
N ASP A 160 -6.86 2.25 -9.91
CA ASP A 160 -5.95 2.97 -10.79
C ASP A 160 -5.25 2.04 -11.81
N SER A 161 -4.20 2.54 -12.47
CA SER A 161 -3.48 1.81 -13.52
C SER A 161 -2.73 0.57 -13.02
N LEU A 162 -2.38 0.49 -11.74
CA LEU A 162 -1.69 -0.68 -11.19
C LEU A 162 -2.66 -1.84 -11.05
N ASN A 163 -3.90 -1.57 -10.65
CA ASN A 163 -4.95 -2.59 -10.61
C ASN A 163 -5.36 -3.06 -12.01
N ARG A 164 -5.27 -2.18 -13.02
CA ARG A 164 -5.42 -2.57 -14.43
C ARG A 164 -4.35 -3.59 -14.83
N GLY A 165 -3.12 -3.44 -14.36
CA GLY A 165 -2.05 -4.41 -14.57
C GLY A 165 -2.36 -5.77 -13.94
N MET A 166 -2.89 -5.80 -12.70
CA MET A 166 -3.38 -7.05 -12.09
C MET A 166 -4.49 -7.72 -12.91
N TYR A 167 -5.44 -6.92 -13.41
CA TYR A 167 -6.52 -7.41 -14.28
C TYR A 167 -5.98 -8.10 -15.53
N VAL A 168 -5.00 -7.48 -16.21
CA VAL A 168 -4.38 -8.03 -17.42
C VAL A 168 -3.59 -9.29 -17.10
N SER A 169 -2.78 -9.27 -16.04
CA SER A 169 -2.07 -10.45 -15.55
C SER A 169 -3.02 -11.63 -15.30
N MET A 170 -4.16 -11.40 -14.63
CA MET A 170 -5.15 -12.45 -14.39
C MET A 170 -5.72 -13.03 -15.68
N ILE A 171 -5.97 -12.20 -16.70
CA ILE A 171 -6.37 -12.70 -18.02
C ILE A 171 -5.25 -13.55 -18.62
N CYS A 172 -4.00 -13.09 -18.59
CA CYS A 172 -2.87 -13.81 -19.14
C CYS A 172 -2.58 -15.15 -18.42
N LEU A 173 -2.89 -15.25 -17.14
CA LEU A 173 -2.81 -16.50 -16.38
C LEU A 173 -3.90 -17.52 -16.78
N LEU A 174 -4.98 -17.10 -17.43
CA LEU A 174 -6.17 -17.93 -17.70
C LEU A 174 -6.45 -18.16 -19.18
N HIS A 175 -6.13 -17.20 -20.06
CA HIS A 175 -6.65 -17.16 -21.43
C HIS A 175 -6.24 -18.35 -22.31
N ARG A 176 -5.13 -19.04 -22.00
CA ARG A 176 -4.67 -20.23 -22.75
C ARG A 176 -5.63 -21.40 -22.62
N LEU A 177 -6.37 -21.49 -21.52
CA LEU A 177 -7.36 -22.56 -21.30
C LEU A 177 -8.72 -22.26 -21.96
N ILE A 178 -8.90 -21.06 -22.52
CA ILE A 178 -10.15 -20.67 -23.16
C ILE A 178 -9.92 -20.62 -24.69
N PRO A 179 -10.67 -21.39 -25.49
CA PRO A 179 -10.58 -21.33 -26.95
C PRO A 179 -10.76 -19.90 -27.49
N ASP A 180 -10.09 -19.57 -28.60
CA ASP A 180 -10.07 -18.19 -29.12
C ASP A 180 -11.45 -17.67 -29.53
N ASP A 181 -12.32 -18.53 -30.05
CA ASP A 181 -13.71 -18.22 -30.39
C ASP A 181 -14.62 -18.09 -29.14
N GLN A 182 -14.17 -18.64 -28.01
CA GLN A 182 -14.88 -18.63 -26.72
C GLN A 182 -14.44 -17.51 -25.78
N LYS A 183 -13.57 -16.59 -26.23
CA LYS A 183 -13.18 -15.40 -25.46
C LYS A 183 -13.36 -14.10 -26.23
N SER A 184 -13.58 -13.01 -25.51
CA SER A 184 -13.66 -11.67 -26.09
C SER A 184 -13.37 -10.59 -25.06
N ILE A 185 -12.86 -9.44 -25.50
CA ILE A 185 -12.68 -8.25 -24.66
C ILE A 185 -13.46 -7.07 -25.24
N LYS A 186 -14.15 -6.31 -24.38
CA LYS A 186 -14.91 -5.11 -24.76
C LYS A 186 -14.68 -4.00 -23.74
N THR A 187 -14.47 -2.77 -24.22
CA THR A 187 -14.35 -1.58 -23.39
C THR A 187 -15.50 -0.63 -23.68
N SER A 188 -16.15 -0.14 -22.62
CA SER A 188 -17.25 0.82 -22.67
C SER A 188 -17.08 1.84 -21.54
N GLY A 189 -16.67 3.06 -21.90
CA GLY A 189 -16.34 4.11 -20.92
C GLY A 189 -15.26 3.64 -19.95
N SER A 190 -15.55 3.67 -18.65
CA SER A 190 -14.62 3.27 -17.58
C SER A 190 -14.53 1.76 -17.34
N LEU A 191 -15.35 0.94 -18.02
CA LEU A 191 -15.42 -0.51 -17.80
C LEU A 191 -14.81 -1.28 -18.98
N THR A 192 -13.88 -2.18 -18.70
CA THR A 192 -13.35 -3.18 -19.64
C THR A 192 -13.74 -4.57 -19.15
N VAL A 193 -14.33 -5.38 -20.02
CA VAL A 193 -14.84 -6.72 -19.72
C VAL A 193 -14.15 -7.74 -20.63
N PHE A 194 -13.46 -8.70 -20.02
CA PHE A 194 -13.03 -9.94 -20.67
C PHE A 194 -14.07 -11.02 -20.35
N THR A 195 -14.59 -11.67 -21.38
CA THR A 195 -15.63 -12.70 -21.27
C THR A 195 -15.08 -14.05 -21.67
N ALA A 196 -15.22 -15.04 -20.79
CA ALA A 196 -15.01 -16.45 -21.08
C ALA A 196 -16.39 -17.11 -21.30
N LYS A 197 -16.79 -17.26 -22.56
CA LYS A 197 -18.17 -17.59 -22.96
C LYS A 197 -18.62 -18.95 -22.47
N GLU A 198 -17.79 -19.99 -22.63
CA GLU A 198 -18.08 -21.35 -22.19
C GLU A 198 -18.29 -21.45 -20.66
N TYR A 199 -17.59 -20.60 -19.90
CA TYR A 199 -17.74 -20.51 -18.46
C TYR A 199 -18.89 -19.59 -18.04
N ASN A 200 -19.50 -18.84 -18.97
CA ASN A 200 -20.41 -17.74 -18.64
C ASN A 200 -19.81 -16.84 -17.55
N ALA A 201 -18.51 -16.53 -17.68
CA ALA A 201 -17.72 -15.83 -16.68
C ALA A 201 -17.16 -14.52 -17.23
N THR A 202 -17.04 -13.52 -16.37
CA THR A 202 -16.38 -12.25 -16.72
C THR A 202 -15.27 -11.91 -15.75
N ILE A 203 -14.17 -11.40 -16.30
CA ILE A 203 -13.09 -10.74 -15.58
C ILE A 203 -13.12 -9.28 -16.06
N GLU A 204 -13.21 -8.35 -15.13
CA GLU A 204 -13.56 -6.95 -15.41
C GLU A 204 -12.54 -6.00 -14.78
N PHE A 205 -12.31 -4.86 -15.44
CA PHE A 205 -11.60 -3.73 -14.88
C PHE A 205 -12.47 -2.48 -14.94
N TYR A 206 -12.65 -1.81 -13.80
CA TYR A 206 -13.35 -0.54 -13.70
C TYR A 206 -12.39 0.57 -13.24
N TRP A 207 -12.23 1.58 -14.08
CA TRP A 207 -11.41 2.77 -13.78
C TRP A 207 -12.08 3.66 -12.73
N ALA A 208 -11.48 3.69 -11.54
CA ALA A 208 -11.88 4.56 -10.43
C ALA A 208 -10.64 4.83 -9.55
N PRO A 209 -9.71 5.67 -10.01
CA PRO A 209 -8.36 5.73 -9.45
C PRO A 209 -8.32 6.24 -8.01
N PHE A 210 -9.34 6.99 -7.58
CA PHE A 210 -9.55 7.43 -6.19
C PHE A 210 -10.67 6.67 -5.48
N LEU A 211 -11.33 5.71 -6.14
CA LEU A 211 -12.57 5.02 -5.76
C LEU A 211 -13.80 5.92 -5.60
N LEU A 212 -13.62 7.13 -5.09
CA LEU A 212 -14.58 8.22 -5.10
C LEU A 212 -14.63 8.88 -6.48
N GLU A 213 -15.71 9.59 -6.74
CA GLU A 213 -15.85 10.47 -7.90
C GLU A 213 -14.75 11.54 -7.88
N SER A 214 -14.12 11.75 -9.03
CA SER A 214 -13.02 12.69 -9.21
C SER A 214 -13.04 13.32 -10.58
N ASN A 215 -12.28 14.41 -10.75
CA ASN A 215 -12.03 15.00 -12.08
C ASN A 215 -11.08 14.15 -12.95
N SER A 216 -10.70 12.95 -12.50
CA SER A 216 -9.78 12.06 -13.21
C SER A 216 -10.43 10.69 -13.53
N ASP A 217 -11.76 10.65 -13.60
CA ASP A 217 -12.56 9.43 -13.79
C ASP A 217 -12.73 9.00 -15.27
N ASP A 218 -12.26 9.80 -16.23
CA ASP A 218 -12.27 9.45 -17.66
C ASP A 218 -11.12 8.48 -17.98
N ALA A 219 -11.40 7.21 -18.29
CA ALA A 219 -10.35 6.21 -18.48
C ALA A 219 -9.33 6.52 -19.61
N ILE A 220 -9.61 7.48 -20.50
CA ILE A 220 -8.74 7.91 -21.60
C ILE A 220 -8.05 9.24 -21.25
N ILE A 221 -8.82 10.25 -20.85
CA ILE A 221 -8.35 11.61 -20.57
C ILE A 221 -8.33 11.84 -19.04
N HIS A 222 -7.44 11.13 -18.35
CA HIS A 222 -7.35 11.15 -16.87
C HIS A 222 -6.08 11.79 -16.30
N ARG A 223 -5.17 12.23 -17.17
CA ARG A 223 -3.91 12.87 -16.75
C ARG A 223 -4.16 14.34 -16.41
N VAL A 224 -4.66 14.57 -15.20
CA VAL A 224 -4.93 15.90 -14.66
C VAL A 224 -3.88 16.21 -13.59
N SER A 225 -3.23 17.37 -13.68
CA SER A 225 -2.25 17.84 -12.70
C SER A 225 -2.92 18.27 -11.40
N ASP A 226 -4.01 19.04 -11.48
CA ASP A 226 -4.78 19.49 -10.33
C ASP A 226 -5.92 18.52 -10.00
N ARG A 227 -5.60 17.46 -9.25
CA ARG A 227 -6.56 16.39 -8.94
C ARG A 227 -7.50 16.80 -7.82
N VAL A 228 -8.80 16.60 -8.04
CA VAL A 228 -9.86 16.91 -7.07
C VAL A 228 -10.73 15.67 -6.85
N VAL A 229 -10.95 15.31 -5.58
CA VAL A 229 -11.78 14.17 -5.18
C VAL A 229 -13.03 14.66 -4.48
N ARG A 230 -14.19 14.14 -4.86
CA ARG A 230 -15.48 14.53 -4.26
C ARG A 230 -15.77 13.73 -3.00
N LYS A 231 -15.98 14.45 -1.89
CA LYS A 231 -16.21 13.86 -0.57
C LYS A 231 -17.44 12.95 -0.57
N GLY A 232 -17.25 11.68 -0.20
CA GLY A 232 -18.33 10.71 0.00
C GLY A 232 -19.09 10.29 -1.27
N SER A 233 -18.79 10.85 -2.44
CA SER A 233 -19.43 10.47 -3.70
C SER A 233 -18.79 9.19 -4.24
N ILE A 234 -19.36 8.05 -3.86
CA ILE A 234 -18.89 6.73 -4.32
C ILE A 234 -19.92 6.01 -5.18
N ASN A 235 -21.21 6.37 -5.06
CA ASN A 235 -22.30 5.65 -5.72
C ASN A 235 -22.30 5.81 -7.25
N LYS A 236 -21.73 6.89 -7.78
CA LYS A 236 -21.50 7.09 -9.23
C LYS A 236 -20.76 5.90 -9.83
N HIS A 237 -19.72 5.43 -9.14
CA HIS A 237 -18.94 4.27 -9.54
C HIS A 237 -19.56 2.97 -9.01
N GLY A 238 -19.95 2.97 -7.73
CA GLY A 238 -20.49 1.82 -7.03
C GLY A 238 -21.67 1.13 -7.71
N ARG A 239 -22.50 1.84 -8.47
CA ARG A 239 -23.58 1.23 -9.26
C ARG A 239 -23.10 0.13 -10.22
N HIS A 240 -21.87 0.22 -10.72
CA HIS A 240 -21.28 -0.76 -11.64
C HIS A 240 -20.70 -1.99 -10.91
N TRP A 241 -20.39 -1.85 -9.62
CA TRP A 241 -19.77 -2.88 -8.79
C TRP A 241 -20.79 -3.81 -8.14
N LYS A 242 -22.08 -3.43 -8.11
CA LYS A 242 -23.14 -4.25 -7.52
C LYS A 242 -23.24 -5.60 -8.25
N GLY A 243 -23.46 -6.65 -7.47
CA GLY A 243 -23.63 -8.01 -7.99
C GLY A 243 -22.34 -8.68 -8.47
N VAL A 244 -21.17 -8.09 -8.22
CA VAL A 244 -19.87 -8.74 -8.45
C VAL A 244 -19.63 -9.80 -7.37
N ASP A 245 -19.12 -10.97 -7.78
CA ASP A 245 -18.83 -12.10 -6.90
C ASP A 245 -17.44 -11.99 -6.24
N ILE A 246 -16.44 -11.50 -6.98
CA ILE A 246 -15.08 -11.27 -6.46
C ILE A 246 -14.66 -9.87 -6.87
N ILE A 247 -14.43 -8.99 -5.89
CA ILE A 247 -14.01 -7.61 -6.16
C ILE A 247 -12.65 -7.32 -5.53
N VAL A 248 -11.75 -6.74 -6.32
CA VAL A 248 -10.37 -6.42 -5.93
C VAL A 248 -10.18 -4.92 -6.09
N PHE A 249 -10.25 -4.19 -4.97
CA PHE A 249 -10.02 -2.76 -4.94
C PHE A 249 -8.54 -2.43 -4.83
N ASN A 250 -8.12 -1.32 -5.44
CA ASN A 250 -6.81 -0.71 -5.18
C ASN A 250 -6.92 0.79 -5.43
N THR A 251 -6.15 1.58 -4.67
CA THR A 251 -5.98 3.01 -4.92
C THR A 251 -4.77 3.49 -4.12
N TYR A 252 -3.77 4.05 -4.77
CA TYR A 252 -2.61 4.58 -4.06
C TYR A 252 -1.91 5.70 -4.81
N LEU A 253 -1.43 5.40 -6.02
CA LEU A 253 -0.46 6.21 -6.76
C LEU A 253 -0.90 7.68 -6.84
N TRP A 254 -2.18 7.92 -7.09
CA TRP A 254 -2.69 9.26 -7.38
C TRP A 254 -2.98 10.10 -6.15
N TRP A 255 -2.99 9.49 -4.98
CA TRP A 255 -2.99 10.22 -3.72
C TRP A 255 -1.59 10.76 -3.39
N MET A 256 -0.52 10.16 -3.96
CA MET A 256 0.88 10.45 -3.62
C MET A 256 1.45 11.61 -4.43
N THR A 257 0.65 12.60 -4.78
CA THR A 257 1.08 13.79 -5.54
C THR A 257 1.61 14.91 -4.64
N GLY A 258 1.54 14.77 -3.31
CA GLY A 258 1.95 15.79 -2.36
C GLY A 258 1.60 15.44 -0.91
N LEU A 259 1.66 16.45 -0.02
CA LEU A 259 1.24 16.32 1.39
C LEU A 259 -0.23 16.68 1.62
N LYS A 260 -0.86 17.29 0.61
CA LYS A 260 -2.25 17.74 0.65
C LYS A 260 -3.02 17.20 -0.55
N MET A 261 -4.33 17.07 -0.37
CA MET A 261 -5.29 16.70 -1.41
C MET A 261 -6.48 17.64 -1.40
N LYS A 262 -6.94 18.00 -2.59
CA LYS A 262 -8.14 18.82 -2.80
C LYS A 262 -9.40 17.96 -2.72
N ILE A 263 -10.27 18.31 -1.79
CA ILE A 263 -11.56 17.66 -1.55
C ILE A 263 -12.69 18.61 -1.87
N LEU A 264 -13.53 18.22 -2.83
CA LEU A 264 -14.75 18.93 -3.18
C LEU A 264 -15.87 18.54 -2.20
N GLN A 265 -16.52 19.53 -1.58
CA GLN A 265 -17.62 19.29 -0.63
C GLN A 265 -18.98 19.11 -1.30
N GLY A 266 -19.20 19.77 -2.45
CA GLY A 266 -20.46 19.76 -3.23
C GLY A 266 -20.45 18.80 -4.42
N SER A 267 -21.01 19.22 -5.55
CA SER A 267 -21.01 18.53 -6.85
C SER A 267 -20.04 19.16 -7.84
N PHE A 268 -19.60 18.37 -8.84
CA PHE A 268 -18.84 18.92 -9.97
C PHE A 268 -19.70 19.80 -10.88
N ASP A 269 -21.02 19.64 -10.83
CA ASP A 269 -22.00 20.41 -11.62
C ASP A 269 -22.42 21.72 -10.94
N ASP A 270 -21.97 21.97 -9.71
CA ASP A 270 -22.29 23.21 -8.98
C ASP A 270 -21.59 24.41 -9.66
N GLU A 271 -22.29 25.54 -9.73
CA GLU A 271 -21.75 26.82 -10.24
C GLU A 271 -20.57 27.27 -9.38
N GLU A 272 -20.76 27.32 -8.06
CA GLU A 272 -19.72 27.61 -7.08
C GLU A 272 -19.19 26.33 -6.43
N LYS A 273 -17.90 26.04 -6.64
CA LYS A 273 -17.26 24.83 -6.13
C LYS A 273 -16.48 25.12 -4.86
N VAL A 274 -16.95 24.58 -3.73
CA VAL A 274 -16.21 24.65 -2.45
C VAL A 274 -15.19 23.52 -2.38
N ILE A 275 -13.92 23.86 -2.57
CA ILE A 275 -12.78 22.95 -2.49
C ILE A 275 -11.99 23.25 -1.21
N THR A 276 -11.76 22.21 -0.41
CA THR A 276 -10.92 22.28 0.79
C THR A 276 -9.68 21.44 0.60
N GLU A 277 -8.53 21.93 1.04
CA GLU A 277 -7.32 21.12 1.13
C GLU A 277 -7.24 20.44 2.50
N VAL A 278 -6.95 19.14 2.49
CA VAL A 278 -6.69 18.35 3.70
C VAL A 278 -5.40 17.56 3.53
N SER A 279 -4.87 16.99 4.62
CA SER A 279 -3.72 16.08 4.53
C SER A 279 -4.03 14.90 3.60
N THR A 280 -3.02 14.37 2.92
CA THR A 280 -3.17 13.17 2.08
C THR A 280 -3.71 11.99 2.90
N GLU A 281 -3.29 11.84 4.15
CA GLU A 281 -3.75 10.81 5.08
C GLU A 281 -5.25 10.93 5.38
N ASP A 282 -5.74 12.14 5.65
CA ASP A 282 -7.16 12.37 5.93
C ASP A 282 -8.01 12.16 4.68
N ALA A 283 -7.56 12.64 3.52
CA ALA A 283 -8.21 12.41 2.25
C ALA A 283 -8.32 10.91 1.93
N TYR A 284 -7.21 10.17 2.08
CA TYR A 284 -7.17 8.72 1.88
C TYR A 284 -8.12 8.00 2.86
N ARG A 285 -8.13 8.42 4.13
CA ARG A 285 -9.03 7.90 5.16
C ARG A 285 -10.50 8.12 4.81
N MET A 286 -10.85 9.27 4.22
CA MET A 286 -12.20 9.52 3.72
C MET A 286 -12.58 8.54 2.61
N GLY A 287 -11.68 8.30 1.65
CA GLY A 287 -11.85 7.31 0.59
C GLY A 287 -12.10 5.89 1.14
N MET A 288 -11.22 5.42 2.02
CA MET A 288 -11.33 4.07 2.62
C MET A 288 -12.61 3.89 3.44
N LYS A 289 -12.98 4.87 4.27
CA LYS A 289 -14.24 4.83 5.04
C LYS A 289 -15.46 4.80 4.14
N SER A 290 -15.43 5.50 3.02
CA SER A 290 -16.54 5.56 2.06
C SER A 290 -16.67 4.23 1.31
N MET A 291 -15.55 3.64 0.87
CA MET A 291 -15.51 2.32 0.26
C MET A 291 -16.06 1.23 1.19
N LEU A 292 -15.59 1.15 2.43
CA LEU A 292 -16.08 0.15 3.37
C LEU A 292 -17.57 0.31 3.72
N ARG A 293 -18.04 1.55 3.83
CA ARG A 293 -19.47 1.83 4.02
C ARG A 293 -20.28 1.39 2.81
N TRP A 294 -19.79 1.65 1.61
CA TRP A 294 -20.42 1.21 0.38
C TRP A 294 -20.48 -0.32 0.31
N VAL A 295 -19.36 -1.02 0.56
CA VAL A 295 -19.29 -2.49 0.58
C VAL A 295 -20.29 -3.06 1.60
N LYS A 296 -20.30 -2.52 2.82
CA LYS A 296 -21.23 -2.95 3.89
C LYS A 296 -22.70 -2.93 3.44
N ASN A 297 -23.07 -1.90 2.68
CA ASN A 297 -24.46 -1.64 2.31
C ASN A 297 -24.89 -2.34 1.02
N ASN A 298 -23.94 -2.79 0.19
CA ASN A 298 -24.25 -3.24 -1.18
C ASN A 298 -23.75 -4.66 -1.51
N MET A 299 -22.91 -5.26 -0.66
CA MET A 299 -22.33 -6.58 -0.92
C MET A 299 -22.82 -7.65 0.08
N ASP A 300 -23.21 -8.81 -0.43
CA ASP A 300 -23.56 -9.98 0.38
C ASP A 300 -22.29 -10.76 0.75
N ARG A 301 -21.89 -10.67 2.01
CA ARG A 301 -20.70 -11.35 2.56
C ARG A 301 -20.70 -12.88 2.39
N LYS A 302 -21.85 -13.51 2.15
CA LYS A 302 -21.95 -14.96 1.94
C LYS A 302 -21.69 -15.35 0.49
N LYS A 303 -21.82 -14.41 -0.44
CA LYS A 303 -21.68 -14.64 -1.89
C LYS A 303 -20.48 -13.93 -2.49
N THR A 304 -20.10 -12.78 -1.92
CA THR A 304 -19.05 -11.91 -2.44
C THR A 304 -17.78 -11.99 -1.59
N ARG A 305 -16.62 -12.09 -2.25
CA ARG A 305 -15.31 -11.82 -1.62
C ARG A 305 -14.81 -10.45 -2.03
N VAL A 306 -14.37 -9.69 -1.02
CA VAL A 306 -13.87 -8.32 -1.18
C VAL A 306 -12.41 -8.30 -0.78
N PHE A 307 -11.56 -7.89 -1.71
CA PHE A 307 -10.14 -7.71 -1.53
C PHE A 307 -9.77 -6.24 -1.66
N PHE A 308 -8.70 -5.85 -0.98
CA PHE A 308 -8.04 -4.59 -1.20
C PHE A 308 -6.54 -4.85 -1.37
N THR A 309 -5.98 -4.49 -2.51
CA THR A 309 -4.55 -4.56 -2.74
C THR A 309 -3.88 -3.33 -2.14
N SER A 310 -2.87 -3.53 -1.29
CA SER A 310 -2.09 -2.45 -0.70
C SER A 310 -1.28 -1.69 -1.76
N MET A 311 -0.41 -0.79 -1.30
CA MET A 311 0.38 0.06 -2.16
C MET A 311 1.27 -0.74 -3.11
N SER A 312 1.23 -0.41 -4.40
CA SER A 312 2.33 -0.71 -5.32
C SER A 312 3.44 0.31 -5.09
N PRO A 313 4.68 -0.10 -4.82
CA PRO A 313 5.81 0.80 -4.69
C PRO A 313 6.21 1.41 -6.03
N THR A 314 7.01 2.46 -5.95
CA THR A 314 7.74 3.07 -7.07
C THR A 314 9.23 3.00 -6.77
N HIS A 315 10.05 3.02 -7.82
CA HIS A 315 11.51 3.01 -7.71
C HIS A 315 12.10 4.22 -8.44
N ALA A 316 11.63 5.42 -8.08
CA ALA A 316 12.00 6.67 -8.74
C ALA A 316 13.35 7.26 -8.28
N LYS A 317 13.89 6.80 -7.15
CA LYS A 317 15.11 7.35 -6.54
C LYS A 317 16.04 6.25 -6.09
N SER A 318 17.16 6.08 -6.77
CA SER A 318 18.07 4.98 -6.47
C SER A 318 18.79 5.10 -5.12
N ILE A 319 18.91 6.33 -4.61
CA ILE A 319 19.42 6.60 -3.27
C ILE A 319 18.64 5.88 -2.17
N ASP A 320 17.35 5.57 -2.41
CA ASP A 320 16.52 4.86 -1.43
C ASP A 320 17.06 3.45 -1.16
N TRP A 321 17.77 2.85 -2.13
CA TRP A 321 18.38 1.53 -2.02
C TRP A 321 19.92 1.55 -2.14
N GLY A 322 20.54 2.70 -1.83
CA GLY A 322 22.00 2.86 -1.81
C GLY A 322 22.65 3.08 -3.18
N GLY A 323 21.87 3.42 -4.21
CA GLY A 323 22.38 3.82 -5.52
C GLY A 323 22.74 5.30 -5.64
N GLU A 324 23.14 5.70 -6.84
CA GLU A 324 23.60 7.07 -7.13
C GLU A 324 22.46 8.13 -7.14
N PRO A 325 22.73 9.36 -6.65
CA PRO A 325 21.81 10.48 -6.79
C PRO A 325 21.38 10.73 -8.23
N GLY A 326 20.09 11.02 -8.43
CA GLY A 326 19.53 11.29 -9.76
C GLY A 326 19.26 10.07 -10.63
N GLN A 327 19.64 8.86 -10.20
CA GLN A 327 19.27 7.61 -10.88
C GLN A 327 17.95 7.02 -10.34
N ASN A 328 17.38 6.08 -11.09
CA ASN A 328 16.10 5.43 -10.77
C ASN A 328 16.12 3.94 -11.17
N CYS A 329 14.95 3.33 -11.43
CA CYS A 329 14.81 1.94 -11.87
C CYS A 329 15.44 1.61 -13.23
N TYR A 330 15.92 2.60 -13.99
CA TYR A 330 16.64 2.35 -15.24
C TYR A 330 17.89 1.48 -15.01
N ASN A 331 18.09 0.50 -15.90
CA ASN A 331 19.16 -0.51 -15.84
C ASN A 331 19.25 -1.32 -14.54
N GLN A 332 18.17 -1.39 -13.75
CA GLN A 332 18.11 -2.28 -12.60
C GLN A 332 17.63 -3.67 -13.04
N THR A 333 18.44 -4.69 -12.81
CA THR A 333 18.14 -6.10 -13.20
C THR A 333 18.15 -7.07 -12.00
N THR A 334 18.50 -6.58 -10.82
CA THR A 334 18.58 -7.37 -9.58
C THR A 334 17.65 -6.82 -8.51
N LEU A 335 17.33 -7.67 -7.54
CA LEU A 335 16.53 -7.31 -6.37
C LEU A 335 17.25 -6.31 -5.46
N ILE A 336 16.49 -5.70 -4.55
CA ILE A 336 17.05 -5.09 -3.35
C ILE A 336 17.22 -6.18 -2.30
N GLU A 337 18.45 -6.34 -1.80
CA GLU A 337 18.80 -7.40 -0.85
C GLU A 337 18.60 -7.01 0.62
N ASP A 338 18.57 -5.71 0.94
CA ASP A 338 18.35 -5.22 2.29
C ASP A 338 16.93 -5.57 2.78
N PRO A 339 16.78 -6.48 3.76
CA PRO A 339 15.46 -6.90 4.26
C PRO A 339 14.74 -5.79 5.03
N ASN A 340 15.44 -4.72 5.41
CA ASN A 340 14.86 -3.56 6.08
C ASN A 340 14.51 -2.42 5.10
N TYR A 341 14.76 -2.61 3.81
CA TYR A 341 14.47 -1.60 2.80
C TYR A 341 13.00 -1.19 2.81
N TRP A 342 12.80 0.13 2.75
CA TRP A 342 11.49 0.73 2.63
C TRP A 342 11.59 2.01 1.79
N GLY A 343 11.10 1.96 0.55
CA GLY A 343 11.18 3.08 -0.38
C GLY A 343 10.45 4.34 0.13
N SER A 344 11.01 5.51 -0.15
CA SER A 344 10.50 6.80 0.34
C SER A 344 9.10 7.12 -0.19
N ASP A 345 8.78 6.63 -1.39
CA ASP A 345 7.49 6.79 -2.04
C ASP A 345 6.42 5.83 -1.50
N CYS A 346 6.77 4.86 -0.65
CA CYS A 346 5.81 4.04 0.11
C CYS A 346 5.49 4.71 1.45
N ARG A 347 4.38 5.45 1.54
CA ARG A 347 4.08 6.18 2.79
C ARG A 347 3.57 5.25 3.90
N LYS A 348 4.40 4.98 4.91
CA LYS A 348 4.00 4.24 6.14
C LYS A 348 2.75 4.83 6.80
N SER A 349 2.59 6.16 6.74
CA SER A 349 1.40 6.86 7.26
C SER A 349 0.09 6.39 6.60
N ILE A 350 0.11 6.11 5.30
CA ILE A 350 -1.06 5.64 4.56
C ILE A 350 -1.31 4.14 4.83
N MET A 351 -0.27 3.32 5.00
CA MET A 351 -0.44 1.94 5.49
C MET A 351 -1.08 1.92 6.89
N LYS A 352 -0.70 2.85 7.76
CA LYS A 352 -1.35 3.04 9.07
C LYS A 352 -2.83 3.41 8.92
N VAL A 353 -3.19 4.28 7.97
CA VAL A 353 -4.59 4.59 7.67
C VAL A 353 -5.37 3.33 7.25
N ILE A 354 -4.81 2.49 6.37
CA ILE A 354 -5.44 1.21 5.96
C ILE A 354 -5.66 0.33 7.20
N GLY A 355 -4.62 0.10 8.00
CA GLY A 355 -4.70 -0.73 9.20
C GLY A 355 -5.74 -0.23 10.21
N GLU A 356 -5.78 1.07 10.48
CA GLU A 356 -6.76 1.67 11.39
C GLU A 356 -8.20 1.60 10.87
N VAL A 357 -8.42 1.86 9.58
CA VAL A 357 -9.76 1.88 9.00
C VAL A 357 -10.29 0.45 8.84
N PHE A 358 -9.45 -0.50 8.43
CA PHE A 358 -9.86 -1.89 8.19
C PHE A 358 -9.97 -2.65 9.50
N GLY A 359 -9.05 -2.45 10.45
CA GLY A 359 -9.08 -3.10 11.77
C GLY A 359 -10.30 -2.71 12.62
N ARG A 360 -10.87 -1.51 12.42
CA ARG A 360 -12.11 -1.07 13.08
C ARG A 360 -13.38 -1.53 12.36
N SER A 361 -13.26 -2.07 11.15
CA SER A 361 -14.39 -2.43 10.32
C SER A 361 -14.94 -3.81 10.68
N LYS A 362 -16.28 -3.92 10.75
CA LYS A 362 -16.97 -5.22 10.81
C LYS A 362 -17.28 -5.80 9.42
N THR A 363 -16.99 -5.04 8.36
CA THR A 363 -17.19 -5.47 6.98
C THR A 363 -16.01 -6.38 6.60
N PRO A 364 -16.26 -7.64 6.21
CA PRO A 364 -15.19 -8.55 5.84
C PRO A 364 -14.51 -8.04 4.56
N ILE A 365 -13.23 -7.71 4.68
CA ILE A 365 -12.35 -7.32 3.59
C ILE A 365 -11.00 -7.99 3.81
N THR A 366 -10.43 -8.55 2.75
CA THR A 366 -9.09 -9.18 2.80
C THR A 366 -8.07 -8.23 2.20
N LEU A 367 -7.10 -7.80 3.02
CA LEU A 367 -5.97 -7.02 2.55
C LEU A 367 -4.97 -7.94 1.84
N LEU A 368 -4.64 -7.66 0.59
CA LEU A 368 -3.48 -8.23 -0.09
C LEU A 368 -2.30 -7.30 0.19
N ASN A 369 -1.50 -7.61 1.20
CA ASN A 369 -0.38 -6.78 1.64
C ASN A 369 0.85 -7.02 0.75
N ILE A 370 0.80 -6.48 -0.46
CA ILE A 370 1.85 -6.65 -1.49
C ILE A 370 3.01 -5.66 -1.35
N THR A 371 2.93 -4.68 -0.44
CA THR A 371 3.85 -3.53 -0.44
C THR A 371 5.30 -3.95 -0.22
N GLN A 372 5.58 -4.69 0.85
CA GLN A 372 6.96 -5.02 1.21
C GLN A 372 7.60 -5.98 0.21
N MET A 373 6.90 -7.02 -0.23
CA MET A 373 7.45 -7.92 -1.24
C MET A 373 7.73 -7.20 -2.56
N SER A 374 6.89 -6.26 -2.95
CA SER A 374 7.06 -5.48 -4.18
C SER A 374 8.19 -4.47 -4.06
N ASN A 375 8.48 -3.98 -2.84
CA ASN A 375 9.58 -3.04 -2.60
C ASN A 375 10.93 -3.64 -3.02
N TYR A 376 11.12 -4.96 -2.93
CA TYR A 376 12.39 -5.55 -3.36
C TYR A 376 12.58 -5.60 -4.88
N ARG A 377 11.52 -5.33 -5.66
CA ARG A 377 11.45 -5.61 -7.10
C ARG A 377 11.81 -4.42 -7.97
N LYS A 378 12.88 -3.69 -7.65
CA LYS A 378 13.37 -2.57 -8.50
C LYS A 378 13.66 -2.98 -9.95
N ASP A 379 13.89 -4.28 -10.18
CA ASP A 379 14.12 -4.92 -11.47
C ASP A 379 12.88 -5.03 -12.36
N ALA A 380 11.67 -5.14 -11.80
CA ALA A 380 10.50 -5.58 -12.57
C ALA A 380 9.72 -4.46 -13.28
N HIS A 381 10.16 -3.21 -13.15
CA HIS A 381 9.49 -2.06 -13.77
C HIS A 381 9.61 -2.05 -15.29
N THR A 382 8.66 -1.39 -15.95
CA THR A 382 8.70 -1.20 -17.41
C THR A 382 9.88 -0.32 -17.83
N SER A 383 10.30 0.61 -16.97
CA SER A 383 11.42 1.51 -17.23
C SER A 383 11.21 2.23 -18.57
N ILE A 384 12.16 2.16 -19.50
CA ILE A 384 12.04 2.73 -20.83
C ILE A 384 11.33 1.82 -21.83
N TYR A 385 11.17 0.53 -21.50
CA TYR A 385 10.70 -0.54 -22.38
C TYR A 385 9.17 -0.60 -22.40
N LYS A 386 8.56 0.44 -22.97
CA LYS A 386 7.11 0.62 -23.04
C LYS A 386 6.74 1.47 -24.25
N LYS A 387 5.48 1.36 -24.69
CA LYS A 387 4.93 2.32 -25.66
C LYS A 387 4.95 3.73 -25.07
N GLN A 388 5.74 4.60 -25.69
CA GLN A 388 5.71 6.04 -25.46
C GLN A 388 4.56 6.66 -26.28
N TRP A 389 3.73 7.47 -25.64
CA TRP A 389 2.58 8.11 -26.29
C TRP A 389 2.95 9.41 -27.00
N SER A 390 4.04 10.02 -26.59
CA SER A 390 4.62 11.22 -27.19
C SER A 390 6.01 10.87 -27.71
N PRO A 391 6.43 11.39 -28.86
CA PRO A 391 7.81 11.28 -29.32
C PRO A 391 8.77 11.80 -28.24
N LEU A 392 9.85 11.07 -28.00
CA LEU A 392 10.90 11.50 -27.07
C LEU A 392 11.76 12.59 -27.72
N THR A 393 12.18 13.58 -26.94
CA THR A 393 13.13 14.60 -27.38
C THR A 393 14.54 14.02 -27.48
N ALA A 394 15.46 14.71 -28.18
CA ALA A 394 16.87 14.32 -28.24
C ALA A 394 17.50 14.25 -26.83
N GLU A 395 17.22 15.24 -25.99
CA GLU A 395 17.66 15.29 -24.59
C GLU A 395 17.16 14.08 -23.77
N GLN A 396 15.91 13.66 -24.00
CA GLN A 396 15.36 12.47 -23.35
C GLN A 396 16.09 11.22 -23.82
N LEU A 397 16.31 11.05 -25.13
CA LEU A 397 17.01 9.89 -25.68
C LEU A 397 18.46 9.77 -25.17
N GLU A 398 19.14 10.90 -24.98
CA GLU A 398 20.48 10.94 -24.37
C GLU A 398 20.47 10.62 -22.86
N ASN A 399 19.34 10.82 -22.18
CA ASN A 399 19.16 10.56 -20.76
C ASN A 399 17.94 9.65 -20.47
N PRO A 400 18.07 8.32 -20.65
CA PRO A 400 17.00 7.35 -20.40
C PRO A 400 16.33 7.43 -19.02
N THR A 401 17.10 7.78 -18.00
CA THR A 401 16.61 7.98 -16.63
C THR A 401 15.50 9.04 -16.58
N SER A 402 15.53 10.06 -17.46
CA SER A 402 14.53 11.14 -17.49
C SER A 402 13.12 10.71 -17.89
N TYR A 403 12.97 9.59 -18.60
CA TYR A 403 11.67 9.12 -19.11
C TYR A 403 11.35 7.66 -18.71
N ALA A 404 12.18 7.06 -17.85
CA ALA A 404 11.93 5.73 -17.30
C ALA A 404 10.66 5.71 -16.44
N ASP A 405 9.77 4.75 -16.70
CA ASP A 405 8.59 4.49 -15.89
C ASP A 405 8.93 3.52 -14.76
N CYS A 406 9.15 4.09 -13.58
CA CYS A 406 9.43 3.35 -12.34
C CYS A 406 8.19 3.18 -11.47
N VAL A 407 7.03 3.08 -12.12
CA VAL A 407 5.72 2.90 -11.48
C VAL A 407 5.07 1.62 -11.97
N HIS A 408 4.98 1.44 -13.28
CA HIS A 408 4.31 0.28 -13.88
C HIS A 408 5.26 -0.91 -14.02
N TRP A 409 4.69 -2.09 -14.18
CA TRP A 409 5.40 -3.37 -14.13
C TRP A 409 5.34 -4.07 -15.48
N CYS A 410 6.42 -4.73 -15.87
CA CYS A 410 6.41 -5.62 -17.02
C CYS A 410 5.46 -6.80 -16.79
N LEU A 411 4.86 -7.31 -17.87
CA LEU A 411 4.09 -8.56 -17.87
C LEU A 411 4.70 -9.53 -18.89
N PRO A 412 4.94 -10.81 -18.55
CA PRO A 412 4.82 -11.43 -17.22
C PRO A 412 5.79 -10.82 -16.20
N GLY A 413 5.49 -10.94 -14.90
CA GLY A 413 6.32 -10.37 -13.84
C GLY A 413 5.63 -10.26 -12.49
N LEU A 414 5.94 -9.18 -11.74
CA LEU A 414 5.52 -8.99 -10.35
C LEU A 414 4.00 -9.11 -10.13
N GLN A 415 3.20 -8.62 -11.07
CA GLN A 415 1.74 -8.61 -10.90
C GLN A 415 1.11 -10.01 -10.99
N ASP A 416 1.82 -10.98 -11.58
CA ASP A 416 1.43 -12.39 -11.55
C ASP A 416 1.46 -12.92 -10.13
N THR A 417 2.51 -12.59 -9.37
CA THR A 417 2.61 -12.93 -7.94
C THR A 417 1.52 -12.28 -7.11
N TRP A 418 1.09 -11.06 -7.44
CA TRP A 418 -0.05 -10.45 -6.74
C TRP A 418 -1.34 -11.24 -6.98
N ASN A 419 -1.54 -11.78 -8.18
CA ASN A 419 -2.66 -12.65 -8.51
C ASN A 419 -2.55 -14.05 -7.90
N GLU A 420 -1.33 -14.56 -7.68
CA GLU A 420 -1.11 -15.80 -6.91
C GLU A 420 -1.46 -15.61 -5.43
N LEU A 421 -1.10 -14.47 -4.82
CA LEU A 421 -1.52 -14.14 -3.45
C LEU A 421 -3.03 -13.98 -3.34
N LEU A 422 -3.67 -13.36 -4.34
CA LEU A 422 -5.12 -13.30 -4.45
C LEU A 422 -5.73 -14.70 -4.53
N PHE A 423 -5.20 -15.57 -5.39
CA PHE A 423 -5.63 -16.96 -5.53
C PHE A 423 -5.51 -17.71 -4.19
N ALA A 424 -4.35 -17.61 -3.53
CA ALA A 424 -4.12 -18.22 -2.23
C ALA A 424 -5.16 -17.74 -1.21
N LYS A 425 -5.40 -16.43 -1.08
CA LYS A 425 -6.39 -15.87 -0.14
C LYS A 425 -7.85 -16.03 -0.55
N LEU A 426 -8.14 -16.38 -1.80
CA LEU A 426 -9.48 -16.70 -2.26
C LEU A 426 -9.86 -18.13 -1.87
N PHE A 427 -8.98 -19.08 -2.15
CA PHE A 427 -9.24 -20.52 -2.02
C PHE A 427 -8.78 -21.11 -0.68
N TYR A 428 -7.74 -20.53 -0.08
CA TYR A 428 -7.09 -20.98 1.15
C TYR A 428 -6.90 -19.79 2.13
N PRO A 429 -8.00 -19.13 2.54
CA PRO A 429 -7.93 -17.90 3.34
C PRO A 429 -7.25 -18.04 4.71
#